data_AF-A0A392MDJ3-F1
#
_entry.id   AF-A0A392MDJ3-F1
#
_cell.length_a   1.000
_cell.length_b   1.000
_cell.length_c   1.000
_cell.angle_alpha   90.00
_cell.angle_beta   90.00
_cell.angle_gamma   90.00
#
_symmetry.space_group_name_H-M   'P 1'
#
loop_
_entity.id
_entity.type
_entity.pdbx_description
1 polymer ?
#
loop_
_entity_poly.entity_id
_entity_poly.type
_entity_poly.pdbx_seq_one_letter_code
_entity_poly.pdbx_strand_id
1 'polypeptide(L)'
;VPNPSRIKSERKPYVTPMKILIARAKAEKEARKAQPCRVLEEPPENGLLVPELVEVAHRVYRARGLCNEVHIGYVGHEIRTCTGPNSWLRSATHVWRKGGVRDVFRFPKCFHLYDRVGKPRVGHDERFSVPRIPAIVELCIQAGLDLEKYPTKRRTKPVYCIEGRIADFESIAEENESERKCSFENVTPLIDSSSMLIEPVEKIQNLVGNRISHMEQLNDEERNKVRDLSKLTLDSWFEMTSGAKKIMEKYVVNTCGYCPEVQVGPKGHKLRMCKASKHQSRNGLHAWQEATLD
;
A
#
# COMPACT_ATOMS: atom_id res chain seq x y z
N VAL A 1 44.65 -21.79 -9.44
CA VAL A 1 43.26 -21.65 -8.94
C VAL A 1 42.64 -20.44 -9.63
N PRO A 2 41.55 -20.59 -10.41
CA PRO A 2 40.85 -19.43 -10.96
C PRO A 2 40.26 -18.63 -9.80
N ASN A 3 40.57 -17.33 -9.73
CA ASN A 3 39.95 -16.44 -8.76
C ASN A 3 38.42 -16.52 -8.93
N PRO A 4 37.63 -16.76 -7.87
CA PRO A 4 36.19 -16.70 -7.98
C PRO A 4 35.82 -15.32 -8.52
N SER A 5 34.98 -15.29 -9.55
CA SER A 5 34.46 -14.03 -10.08
C SER A 5 33.87 -13.24 -8.91
N ARG A 6 34.19 -11.94 -8.81
CA ARG A 6 33.54 -11.06 -7.84
C ARG A 6 32.06 -11.02 -8.21
N ILE A 7 31.28 -11.90 -7.58
CA ILE A 7 29.84 -12.03 -7.82
C ILE A 7 29.26 -10.63 -7.70
N LYS A 8 28.54 -10.21 -8.75
CA LYS A 8 27.81 -8.95 -8.87
C LYS A 8 27.14 -8.65 -7.53
N SER A 9 27.15 -7.39 -7.10
CA SER A 9 26.59 -6.99 -5.81
C SER A 9 25.21 -7.62 -5.59
N GLU A 10 25.06 -8.44 -4.55
CA GLU A 10 23.78 -9.05 -4.14
C GLU A 10 22.70 -8.01 -3.79
N ARG A 11 23.10 -6.74 -3.72
CA ARG A 11 22.24 -5.59 -3.53
C ARG A 11 21.62 -5.16 -4.87
N LYS A 12 20.32 -4.88 -4.86
CA LYS A 12 19.63 -4.13 -5.91
C LYS A 12 20.39 -2.81 -6.19
N PRO A 13 20.52 -2.40 -7.46
CA PRO A 13 21.09 -1.10 -7.81
C PRO A 13 20.40 0.04 -7.06
N TYR A 14 21.16 1.09 -6.76
CA TYR A 14 20.56 2.33 -6.26
C TYR A 14 19.84 3.03 -7.41
N VAL A 15 18.60 3.45 -7.16
CA VAL A 15 17.84 4.28 -8.10
C VAL A 15 18.51 5.64 -8.25
N THR A 16 18.80 6.28 -7.12
CA THR A 16 19.55 7.54 -7.06
C THR A 16 21.00 7.26 -6.67
N PRO A 17 22.00 7.71 -7.45
CA PRO A 17 23.41 7.54 -7.12
C PRO A 17 23.76 8.04 -5.71
N MET A 18 24.58 7.27 -4.99
CA MET A 18 24.97 7.57 -3.59
C MET A 18 25.53 8.98 -3.40
N LYS A 19 26.32 9.48 -4.36
CA LYS A 19 26.88 10.84 -4.31
C LYS A 19 25.80 11.92 -4.24
N ILE A 20 24.69 11.73 -4.98
CA ILE A 20 23.55 12.66 -4.98
C ILE A 20 22.82 12.60 -3.65
N LEU A 21 22.60 11.40 -3.10
CA LEU A 21 21.98 11.22 -1.78
C LEU A 21 22.79 11.92 -0.67
N ILE A 22 24.12 11.78 -0.69
CA ILE A 22 25.01 12.46 0.26
C ILE A 22 24.92 13.98 0.11
N ALA A 23 24.90 14.50 -1.12
CA ALA A 23 24.77 15.93 -1.38
C ALA A 23 23.42 16.48 -0.86
N ARG A 24 22.31 15.79 -1.13
CA ARG A 24 20.97 16.14 -0.62
C ARG A 24 20.94 16.19 0.90
N ALA A 25 21.52 15.19 1.57
CA ALA A 25 21.56 15.14 3.04
C ALA A 25 22.40 16.27 3.66
N LYS A 26 23.48 16.69 2.99
CA LYS A 26 24.28 17.86 3.41
C LYS A 26 23.49 19.15 3.26
N ALA A 27 22.86 19.37 2.11
CA ALA A 27 22.02 20.54 1.85
C ALA A 27 20.85 20.63 2.83
N GLU A 28 20.17 19.51 3.13
CA GLU A 28 19.09 19.48 4.13
C GLU A 28 19.59 19.85 5.53
N LYS A 29 20.79 19.38 5.91
CA LYS A 29 21.41 19.73 7.20
C LYS A 29 21.76 21.21 7.28
N GLU A 30 22.23 21.81 6.19
CA GLU A 30 22.53 23.25 6.10
C GLU A 30 21.26 24.08 6.14
N ALA A 31 20.22 23.71 5.37
CA ALA A 31 18.92 24.37 5.41
C ALA A 31 18.30 24.36 6.81
N ARG A 32 18.40 23.23 7.53
CA ARG A 32 17.92 23.13 8.93
C ARG A 32 18.67 24.03 9.89
N LYS A 33 19.97 24.30 9.64
CA LYS A 33 20.74 25.25 10.45
C LYS A 33 20.37 26.70 10.13
N ALA A 34 20.17 27.02 8.86
CA ALA A 34 19.84 28.37 8.40
C ALA A 34 18.42 28.78 8.84
N GLN A 35 17.46 27.85 8.78
CA GLN A 35 16.08 28.09 9.14
C GLN A 35 15.59 27.02 10.14
N PRO A 36 15.78 27.25 11.46
CA PRO A 36 15.41 26.28 12.49
C PRO A 36 13.92 25.97 12.53
N CYS A 37 13.06 26.95 12.24
CA CYS A 37 11.61 26.76 12.12
C CYS A 37 11.20 26.96 10.66
N ARG A 38 10.80 25.87 10.00
CA ARG A 38 10.28 25.91 8.62
C ARG A 38 8.91 25.27 8.54
N VAL A 39 8.03 25.90 7.78
CA VAL A 39 6.79 25.27 7.32
C VAL A 39 7.15 24.31 6.19
N LEU A 40 6.60 23.10 6.21
CA LEU A 40 6.66 22.26 5.03
C LEU A 40 5.62 22.81 4.04
N GLU A 41 6.06 23.21 2.85
CA GLU A 41 5.21 23.98 1.94
C GLU A 41 4.26 23.06 1.16
N GLU A 42 4.76 21.92 0.67
CA GLU A 42 4.02 21.09 -0.27
C GLU A 42 3.37 19.85 0.37
N PRO A 43 2.12 19.51 0.00
CA PRO A 43 1.54 18.19 0.27
C PRO A 43 2.28 17.09 -0.51
N PRO A 44 2.44 15.87 0.05
CA PRO A 44 1.92 15.42 1.33
C PRO A 44 2.88 15.64 2.51
N GLU A 45 4.04 16.24 2.29
CA GLU A 45 5.09 16.41 3.31
C GLU A 45 4.62 17.30 4.46
N ASN A 46 3.83 18.32 4.15
CA ASN A 46 3.18 19.21 5.10
C ASN A 46 2.03 18.56 5.90
N GLY A 47 1.76 17.28 5.66
CA GLY A 47 0.73 16.49 6.33
C GLY A 47 -0.66 16.59 5.73
N LEU A 48 -0.87 17.52 4.78
CA LEU A 48 -2.11 17.65 4.03
C LEU A 48 -2.23 16.54 2.97
N LEU A 49 -3.46 16.32 2.51
CA LEU A 49 -3.73 15.46 1.36
C LEU A 49 -3.44 16.21 0.06
N VAL A 50 -3.17 15.44 -1.01
CA VAL A 50 -3.14 15.94 -2.38
C VAL A 50 -4.54 15.70 -2.97
N PRO A 51 -5.40 16.72 -3.13
CA PRO A 51 -6.81 16.53 -3.49
C PRO A 51 -7.02 15.74 -4.79
N GLU A 52 -6.18 15.99 -5.79
CA GLU A 52 -6.21 15.32 -7.10
C GLU A 52 -5.99 13.80 -7.02
N LEU A 53 -5.31 13.32 -5.97
CA LEU A 53 -5.00 11.91 -5.78
C LEU A 53 -6.05 11.14 -4.97
N VAL A 54 -6.99 11.83 -4.33
CA VAL A 54 -8.03 11.19 -3.50
C VAL A 54 -8.89 10.28 -4.36
N GLU A 55 -9.45 10.79 -5.46
CA GLU A 55 -10.26 9.98 -6.37
C GLU A 55 -9.46 8.83 -7.01
N VAL A 56 -8.18 9.08 -7.33
CA VAL A 56 -7.28 8.07 -7.87
C VAL A 56 -7.11 6.93 -6.85
N ALA A 57 -6.93 7.25 -5.57
CA ALA A 57 -6.81 6.28 -4.49
C ALA A 57 -8.06 5.40 -4.37
N HIS A 58 -9.26 6.00 -4.46
CA HIS A 58 -10.51 5.25 -4.45
C HIS A 58 -10.65 4.31 -5.67
N ARG A 59 -10.28 4.78 -6.87
CA ARG A 59 -10.27 3.95 -8.09
C ARG A 59 -9.30 2.76 -7.96
N VAL A 60 -8.07 3.03 -7.54
CA VAL A 60 -7.04 2.00 -7.30
C VAL A 60 -7.50 0.98 -6.25
N TYR A 61 -8.11 1.44 -5.16
CA TYR A 61 -8.60 0.56 -4.10
C TYR A 61 -9.73 -0.35 -4.58
N ARG A 62 -10.69 0.17 -5.36
CA ARG A 62 -11.79 -0.63 -5.95
C ARG A 62 -11.26 -1.66 -6.95
N ALA A 63 -10.33 -1.27 -7.80
CA ALA A 63 -9.71 -2.15 -8.79
C ALA A 63 -8.89 -3.30 -8.17
N ARG A 64 -8.54 -3.21 -6.87
CA ARG A 64 -7.88 -4.27 -6.10
C ARG A 64 -8.76 -5.48 -5.79
N GLY A 65 -10.08 -5.43 -6.07
CA GLY A 65 -11.18 -6.22 -5.48
C GLY A 65 -11.15 -7.76 -5.45
N LEU A 66 -10.00 -8.43 -5.51
CA LEU A 66 -9.86 -9.87 -5.35
C LEU A 66 -9.14 -10.24 -4.04
N CYS A 67 -9.45 -11.41 -3.51
CA CYS A 67 -8.76 -11.94 -2.32
C CYS A 67 -7.30 -12.30 -2.68
N ASN A 68 -6.34 -11.79 -1.90
CA ASN A 68 -4.90 -12.01 -2.11
C ASN A 68 -4.39 -13.33 -1.45
N GLU A 69 -5.29 -14.24 -1.10
CA GLU A 69 -4.93 -15.52 -0.47
C GLU A 69 -4.72 -16.58 -1.55
N VAL A 70 -3.58 -17.27 -1.44
CA VAL A 70 -3.07 -18.18 -2.47
C VAL A 70 -2.80 -19.49 -1.77
N HIS A 71 -3.39 -20.56 -2.28
CA HIS A 71 -3.16 -21.91 -1.82
C HIS A 71 -2.43 -22.70 -2.91
N ILE A 72 -1.38 -23.41 -2.52
CA ILE A 72 -0.63 -24.29 -3.41
C ILE A 72 -0.97 -25.73 -2.99
N GLY A 73 -1.87 -26.34 -3.75
CA GLY A 73 -2.41 -27.68 -3.48
C GLY A 73 -3.70 -27.92 -4.27
N TYR A 74 -4.20 -29.15 -4.26
CA TYR A 74 -5.40 -29.54 -5.02
C TYR A 74 -6.70 -28.97 -4.43
N VAL A 75 -6.74 -28.73 -3.12
CA VAL A 75 -7.92 -28.25 -2.40
C VAL A 75 -7.49 -27.18 -1.41
N GLY A 76 -8.02 -25.97 -1.56
CA GLY A 76 -7.72 -24.87 -0.64
C GLY A 76 -8.22 -25.12 0.78
N HIS A 77 -7.65 -24.43 1.76
CA HIS A 77 -8.00 -24.65 3.17
C HIS A 77 -9.33 -24.01 3.56
N GLU A 78 -9.94 -24.50 4.64
CA GLU A 78 -11.20 -24.01 5.20
C GLU A 78 -11.02 -22.95 6.30
N ILE A 79 -9.78 -22.54 6.59
CA ILE A 79 -9.49 -21.52 7.60
C ILE A 79 -10.20 -20.20 7.23
N ARG A 80 -10.92 -19.64 8.21
CA ARG A 80 -11.75 -18.43 8.08
C ARG A 80 -10.94 -17.13 8.11
N THR A 81 -10.01 -16.97 7.18
CA THR A 81 -9.08 -15.82 7.08
C THR A 81 -9.40 -14.85 5.95
N CYS A 82 -10.50 -15.06 5.22
CA CYS A 82 -10.80 -14.25 4.06
C CYS A 82 -11.05 -12.80 4.45
N THR A 83 -10.23 -11.90 3.88
CA THR A 83 -10.36 -10.44 4.01
C THR A 83 -10.78 -9.80 2.69
N GLY A 84 -11.22 -10.60 1.73
CA GLY A 84 -11.76 -10.12 0.46
C GLY A 84 -13.09 -9.40 0.66
N PRO A 85 -13.54 -8.65 -0.37
CA PRO A 85 -14.90 -8.12 -0.42
C PRO A 85 -15.93 -9.21 -0.09
N ASN A 86 -16.99 -8.84 0.62
CA ASN A 86 -18.08 -9.74 1.02
C ASN A 86 -17.64 -10.98 1.83
N SER A 87 -16.46 -10.96 2.44
CA SER A 87 -16.00 -12.03 3.33
C SER A 87 -16.97 -12.28 4.49
N TRP A 88 -17.66 -11.25 4.98
CA TRP A 88 -18.64 -11.36 6.05
C TRP A 88 -19.87 -12.22 5.67
N LEU A 89 -20.35 -12.13 4.42
CA LEU A 89 -21.48 -12.95 3.91
C LEU A 89 -21.16 -14.45 3.93
N ARG A 90 -19.89 -14.79 3.84
CA ARG A 90 -19.37 -16.16 3.82
C ARG A 90 -18.58 -16.52 5.08
N SER A 91 -18.83 -15.82 6.20
CA SER A 91 -18.17 -16.11 7.48
C SER A 91 -16.64 -16.19 7.40
N ALA A 92 -16.03 -15.28 6.64
CA ALA A 92 -14.60 -15.21 6.34
C ALA A 92 -14.00 -16.47 5.67
N THR A 93 -14.82 -17.32 5.04
CA THR A 93 -14.34 -18.47 4.25
C THR A 93 -13.84 -18.04 2.86
N HIS A 94 -12.89 -18.81 2.32
CA HIS A 94 -12.33 -18.58 0.99
C HIS A 94 -13.13 -19.28 -0.09
N VAL A 95 -13.17 -18.64 -1.26
CA VAL A 95 -13.64 -19.26 -2.51
C VAL A 95 -12.40 -19.42 -3.36
N TRP A 96 -11.87 -20.64 -3.39
CA TRP A 96 -10.60 -20.95 -4.06
C TRP A 96 -10.77 -21.05 -5.56
N ARG A 97 -9.75 -20.61 -6.30
CA ARG A 97 -9.67 -20.71 -7.76
C ARG A 97 -8.26 -21.12 -8.19
N LYS A 98 -8.15 -21.64 -9.41
CA LYS A 98 -6.86 -21.97 -10.02
C LYS A 98 -6.08 -20.68 -10.27
N GLY A 99 -5.03 -20.45 -9.49
CA GLY A 99 -4.14 -19.29 -9.65
C GLY A 99 -3.13 -19.47 -10.78
N GLY A 100 -2.77 -18.38 -11.46
CA GLY A 100 -1.65 -18.28 -12.38
C GLY A 100 -0.38 -17.77 -11.69
N VAL A 101 0.71 -17.63 -12.45
CA VAL A 101 2.02 -17.15 -11.93
C VAL A 101 1.88 -15.77 -11.26
N ARG A 102 0.97 -14.92 -11.76
CA ARG A 102 0.65 -13.60 -11.19
C ARG A 102 -0.03 -13.66 -9.83
N ASP A 103 -0.84 -14.69 -9.58
CA ASP A 103 -1.46 -14.89 -8.26
C ASP A 103 -0.43 -15.36 -7.23
N VAL A 104 0.68 -15.96 -7.66
CA VAL A 104 1.84 -16.23 -6.79
C VAL A 104 2.59 -14.93 -6.45
N PHE A 105 2.58 -13.92 -7.34
CA PHE A 105 3.21 -12.61 -7.13
C PHE A 105 2.37 -11.74 -6.18
N ARG A 106 2.44 -12.08 -4.89
CA ARG A 106 1.76 -11.39 -3.79
C ARG A 106 2.18 -9.92 -3.67
N PHE A 107 1.20 -9.03 -3.51
CA PHE A 107 1.48 -7.64 -3.13
C PHE A 107 2.32 -7.61 -1.84
N PRO A 108 3.46 -6.91 -1.84
CA PRO A 108 4.27 -6.82 -0.65
C PRO A 108 3.48 -6.12 0.47
N LYS A 109 3.62 -6.62 1.70
CA LYS A 109 2.96 -6.02 2.87
C LYS A 109 3.89 -4.99 3.50
N CYS A 110 3.36 -3.87 3.96
CA CYS A 110 4.04 -2.88 4.79
C CYS A 110 3.35 -2.72 6.14
N PHE A 111 3.95 -1.94 7.05
CA PHE A 111 3.26 -1.53 8.27
C PHE A 111 2.37 -0.31 8.01
N HIS A 112 1.19 -0.33 8.60
CA HIS A 112 0.27 0.79 8.59
C HIS A 112 0.76 1.92 9.52
N LEU A 113 0.71 3.17 9.06
CA LEU A 113 1.10 4.34 9.85
C LEU A 113 -0.11 5.19 10.20
N TYR A 114 -0.53 5.17 11.47
CA TYR A 114 -1.61 6.04 11.96
C TYR A 114 -1.28 7.51 11.76
N ASP A 115 -0.12 7.96 12.27
CA ASP A 115 0.41 9.30 12.03
C ASP A 115 1.75 9.24 11.30
N ARG A 116 1.69 9.28 9.96
CA ARG A 116 2.88 9.23 9.09
C ARG A 116 3.81 10.44 9.22
N VAL A 117 3.34 11.57 9.74
CA VAL A 117 4.13 12.80 9.84
C VAL A 117 4.78 12.89 11.22
N GLY A 118 3.99 12.74 12.29
CA GLY A 118 4.50 12.74 13.67
C GLY A 118 5.33 11.50 14.00
N LYS A 119 4.92 10.33 13.50
CA LYS A 119 5.61 9.05 13.71
C LYS A 119 5.86 8.33 12.37
N PRO A 120 6.83 8.80 11.58
CA PRO A 120 7.03 8.34 10.20
C PRO A 120 7.59 6.93 10.04
N ARG A 121 7.78 6.17 11.13
CA ARG A 121 8.39 4.84 11.11
C ARG A 121 7.99 4.01 12.32
N VAL A 122 7.82 2.71 12.09
CA VAL A 122 7.59 1.71 13.14
C VAL A 122 8.90 1.26 13.77
N GLY A 123 8.95 1.23 15.09
CA GLY A 123 10.06 0.73 15.89
C GLY A 123 10.10 -0.80 15.98
N HIS A 124 11.19 -1.38 16.49
CA HIS A 124 11.28 -2.84 16.59
C HIS A 124 10.26 -3.44 17.56
N ASP A 125 10.06 -2.79 18.70
CA ASP A 125 9.20 -3.30 19.78
C ASP A 125 7.72 -3.21 19.42
N GLU A 126 7.37 -2.37 18.46
CA GLU A 126 6.02 -2.11 17.97
C GLU A 126 5.57 -3.13 16.91
N ARG A 127 6.45 -4.08 16.54
CA ARG A 127 6.24 -5.01 15.42
C ARG A 127 4.97 -5.85 15.50
N PHE A 128 4.46 -6.08 16.71
CA PHE A 128 3.25 -6.86 16.96
C PHE A 128 2.02 -5.99 17.20
N SER A 129 2.21 -4.73 17.62
CA SER A 129 1.13 -3.79 17.89
C SER A 129 0.65 -3.09 16.63
N VAL A 130 1.53 -2.90 15.64
CA VAL A 130 1.19 -2.23 14.38
C VAL A 130 0.79 -3.26 13.32
N PRO A 131 -0.41 -3.14 12.72
CA PRO A 131 -0.86 -4.10 11.72
C PRO A 131 -0.04 -4.00 10.43
N ARG A 132 0.08 -5.14 9.74
CA ARG A 132 0.66 -5.22 8.39
C ARG A 132 -0.43 -5.35 7.34
N ILE A 133 -0.45 -4.44 6.39
CA ILE A 133 -1.44 -4.39 5.30
C ILE A 133 -0.76 -4.42 3.93
N PRO A 134 -1.47 -4.76 2.84
CA PRO A 134 -0.89 -4.68 1.50
C PRO A 134 -0.41 -3.25 1.20
N ALA A 135 0.78 -3.10 0.62
CA ALA A 135 1.38 -1.79 0.37
C ALA A 135 0.49 -0.90 -0.52
N ILE A 136 -0.21 -1.49 -1.48
CA ILE A 136 -1.18 -0.76 -2.32
C ILE A 136 -2.32 -0.14 -1.50
N VAL A 137 -2.75 -0.81 -0.43
CA VAL A 137 -3.81 -0.30 0.46
C VAL A 137 -3.27 0.85 1.30
N GLU A 138 -2.09 0.70 1.90
CA GLU A 138 -1.45 1.79 2.65
C GLU A 138 -1.21 3.02 1.75
N LEU A 139 -0.81 2.79 0.50
CA LEU A 139 -0.64 3.86 -0.49
C LEU A 139 -1.95 4.61 -0.75
N CYS A 140 -3.07 3.88 -0.94
CA CYS A 140 -4.37 4.50 -1.08
C CYS A 140 -4.79 5.25 0.18
N ILE A 141 -4.54 4.67 1.37
CA ILE A 141 -4.86 5.32 2.66
C ILE A 141 -4.11 6.64 2.79
N GLN A 142 -2.81 6.66 2.49
CA GLN A 142 -2.03 7.90 2.55
C GLN A 142 -2.51 8.94 1.54
N ALA A 143 -3.01 8.50 0.37
CA ALA A 143 -3.55 9.35 -0.67
C ALA A 143 -4.99 9.87 -0.44
N GLY A 144 -5.65 9.46 0.65
CA GLY A 144 -6.96 9.98 1.06
C GLY A 144 -8.08 8.97 1.09
N LEU A 145 -7.79 7.67 0.88
CA LEU A 145 -8.78 6.62 1.14
C LEU A 145 -8.97 6.45 2.65
N ASP A 146 -10.21 6.61 3.12
CA ASP A 146 -10.56 6.34 4.51
C ASP A 146 -11.14 4.92 4.67
N LEU A 147 -10.56 4.18 5.62
CA LEU A 147 -11.00 2.83 5.98
C LEU A 147 -11.11 2.76 7.51
N GLU A 148 -12.32 2.48 8.03
CA GLU A 148 -12.57 2.39 9.48
C GLU A 148 -11.63 1.41 10.19
N LYS A 149 -11.29 0.31 9.51
CA LYS A 149 -10.37 -0.72 10.02
C LYS A 149 -8.92 -0.24 10.17
N TYR A 150 -8.52 0.76 9.40
CA TYR A 150 -7.15 1.26 9.32
C TYR A 150 -7.16 2.79 9.41
N PRO A 151 -7.52 3.34 10.59
CA PRO A 151 -7.66 4.78 10.76
C PRO A 151 -6.31 5.47 10.65
N THR A 152 -6.31 6.71 10.17
CA THR A 152 -5.10 7.51 10.05
C THR A 152 -5.40 8.98 10.34
N LYS A 153 -4.43 9.69 10.92
CA LYS A 153 -4.57 11.11 11.23
C LYS A 153 -4.56 11.93 9.93
N ARG A 154 -5.68 12.56 9.63
CA ARG A 154 -5.83 13.58 8.59
C ARG A 154 -5.58 14.95 9.19
N ARG A 155 -4.90 15.82 8.45
CA ARG A 155 -4.63 17.19 8.88
C ARG A 155 -5.28 18.14 7.91
N THR A 156 -5.85 19.20 8.43
CA THR A 156 -6.40 20.30 7.62
C THR A 156 -5.47 21.50 7.59
N LYS A 157 -4.54 21.57 8.55
CA LYS A 157 -3.51 22.60 8.66
C LYS A 157 -2.12 22.01 8.45
N PRO A 158 -1.19 22.75 7.84
CA PRO A 158 0.16 22.27 7.61
C PRO A 158 0.92 22.11 8.94
N VAL A 159 1.79 21.09 8.99
CA VAL A 159 2.70 20.90 10.13
C VAL A 159 3.95 21.77 10.01
N TYR A 160 4.57 22.05 11.16
CA TYR A 160 5.80 22.80 11.25
C TYR A 160 6.97 21.87 11.56
N CYS A 161 8.15 22.18 11.03
CA CYS A 161 9.39 21.50 11.38
C CYS A 161 10.26 22.46 12.19
N ILE A 162 10.35 22.20 13.50
CA ILE A 162 11.13 22.98 14.46
C ILE A 162 12.35 22.16 14.85
N GLU A 163 13.54 22.63 14.46
CA GLU A 163 14.83 21.98 14.70
C GLU A 163 14.90 20.51 14.24
N GLY A 164 14.11 20.15 13.22
CA GLY A 164 14.02 18.78 12.71
C GLY A 164 13.01 17.89 13.45
N ARG A 165 12.24 18.43 14.39
CA ARG A 165 11.07 17.78 15.00
C ARG A 165 9.79 18.33 14.37
N ILE A 166 8.82 17.45 14.15
CA ILE A 166 7.49 17.87 13.70
C ILE A 166 6.74 18.44 14.89
N ALA A 167 6.28 19.68 14.75
CA ALA A 167 5.36 20.34 15.65
C ALA A 167 4.00 20.46 14.95
N ASP A 168 3.00 19.85 15.59
CA ASP A 168 1.62 19.83 15.13
C ASP A 168 0.79 20.58 16.17
N PHE A 169 0.37 21.80 15.82
CA PHE A 169 -0.39 22.66 16.72
C PHE A 169 -1.90 22.41 16.65
N GLU A 170 -2.37 21.55 15.74
CA GLU A 170 -3.78 21.19 15.59
C GLU A 170 -4.27 20.35 16.78
N SER A 171 -3.41 19.49 17.36
CA SER A 171 -3.78 18.64 18.51
C SER A 171 -4.06 19.40 19.81
N ILE A 172 -3.54 20.62 19.97
CA ILE A 172 -3.79 21.46 21.16
C ILE A 172 -5.20 22.07 21.11
N ALA A 173 -5.75 22.26 19.91
CA ALA A 173 -7.11 22.77 19.75
C ALA A 173 -8.15 21.67 20.02
N GLU A 174 -7.89 20.43 19.61
CA GLU A 174 -8.84 19.31 19.78
C GLU A 174 -9.06 18.89 21.25
N GLU A 175 -8.05 19.01 22.13
CA GLU A 175 -8.24 18.78 23.57
C GLU A 175 -9.16 19.84 24.22
N ASN A 176 -9.28 21.02 23.62
CA ASN A 176 -10.15 22.12 24.08
C ASN A 176 -11.49 22.21 23.34
N GLU A 177 -11.68 21.43 22.26
CA GLU A 177 -12.88 21.46 21.39
C GLU A 177 -13.76 20.19 21.52
N SER A 178 -13.69 19.50 22.66
CA SER A 178 -14.66 18.44 23.00
C SER A 178 -16.13 18.94 23.13
N GLU A 179 -16.40 20.23 22.88
CA GLU A 179 -17.74 20.83 22.89
C GLU A 179 -18.20 21.50 21.58
N ARG A 180 -17.46 21.44 20.47
CA ARG A 180 -17.95 22.00 19.19
C ARG A 180 -18.11 20.94 18.12
N LYS A 181 -19.35 20.45 18.02
CA LYS A 181 -19.88 19.70 16.87
C LYS A 181 -19.45 20.37 15.57
N CYS A 182 -18.53 19.74 14.84
CA CYS A 182 -18.26 20.06 13.45
C CYS A 182 -19.41 19.51 12.59
N SER A 183 -20.36 20.37 12.25
CA SER A 183 -21.30 20.15 11.16
C SER A 183 -20.56 20.27 9.83
N PHE A 184 -20.16 19.15 9.26
CA PHE A 184 -19.94 19.07 7.83
C PHE A 184 -21.24 18.67 7.16
N GLU A 185 -21.71 19.53 6.26
CA GLU A 185 -22.87 19.30 5.42
C GLU A 185 -22.71 18.00 4.63
N ASN A 186 -23.82 17.27 4.57
CA ASN A 186 -24.01 15.95 4.01
C ASN A 186 -23.31 15.77 2.64
N VAL A 187 -22.13 15.15 2.63
CA VAL A 187 -21.75 14.32 1.48
C VAL A 187 -22.50 13.02 1.67
N THR A 188 -23.52 12.81 0.82
CA THR A 188 -24.25 11.55 0.68
C THR A 188 -23.30 10.37 0.82
N PRO A 189 -23.64 9.33 1.61
CA PRO A 189 -22.84 8.12 1.65
C PRO A 189 -22.84 7.59 0.22
N LEU A 190 -21.70 7.70 -0.46
CA LEU A 190 -21.48 7.01 -1.71
C LEU A 190 -21.56 5.53 -1.34
N ILE A 191 -22.77 5.00 -1.55
CA ILE A 191 -23.11 3.59 -1.60
C ILE A 191 -21.90 2.87 -2.16
N ASP A 192 -21.48 1.81 -1.46
CA ASP A 192 -20.44 0.91 -1.89
C ASP A 192 -20.73 0.41 -3.31
N SER A 193 -20.32 1.16 -4.33
CA SER A 193 -20.49 0.82 -5.73
C SER A 193 -19.61 -0.37 -6.12
N SER A 194 -18.81 -0.90 -5.19
CA SER A 194 -18.26 -2.25 -5.32
C SER A 194 -19.37 -3.29 -5.39
N SER A 195 -20.48 -3.11 -4.65
CA SER A 195 -21.63 -4.04 -4.67
C SER A 195 -22.27 -4.17 -6.06
N MET A 196 -22.31 -3.08 -6.84
CA MET A 196 -22.94 -3.05 -8.18
C MET A 196 -22.18 -3.87 -9.24
N LEU A 197 -20.88 -4.10 -9.05
CA LEU A 197 -20.05 -4.93 -9.95
C LEU A 197 -19.79 -6.34 -9.42
N ILE A 198 -20.11 -6.63 -8.15
CA ILE A 198 -19.88 -7.94 -7.54
C ILE A 198 -20.96 -8.95 -7.95
N GLU A 199 -22.23 -8.55 -8.04
CA GLU A 199 -23.31 -9.47 -8.40
C GLU A 199 -23.15 -10.15 -9.78
N PRO A 200 -22.76 -9.45 -10.87
CA PRO A 200 -22.55 -10.08 -12.17
C PRO A 200 -21.36 -11.05 -12.15
N VAL A 201 -20.32 -10.69 -11.40
CA VAL A 201 -19.04 -11.41 -11.31
C VAL A 201 -19.22 -12.72 -10.53
N GLU A 202 -19.95 -12.71 -9.40
CA GLU A 202 -20.26 -13.91 -8.61
C GLU A 202 -21.20 -14.87 -9.35
N LYS A 203 -22.22 -14.37 -10.05
CA LYS A 203 -23.14 -15.20 -10.87
C LYS A 203 -22.42 -15.96 -11.99
N ILE A 204 -21.50 -15.30 -12.69
CA ILE A 204 -20.72 -15.91 -13.79
C ILE A 204 -19.69 -16.90 -13.23
N GLN A 205 -19.10 -16.62 -12.07
CA GLN A 205 -18.11 -17.49 -11.45
C GLN A 205 -18.70 -18.80 -10.90
N ASN A 206 -19.95 -18.79 -10.43
CA ASN A 206 -20.66 -19.99 -10.01
C ASN A 206 -21.01 -20.91 -11.20
N LEU A 207 -21.20 -20.36 -12.41
CA LEU A 207 -21.41 -21.15 -13.64
C LEU A 207 -20.10 -21.82 -14.13
N VAL A 208 -18.97 -21.10 -14.06
CA VAL A 208 -17.69 -21.57 -14.60
C VAL A 208 -16.94 -22.50 -13.63
N GLY A 209 -17.12 -22.34 -12.32
CA GLY A 209 -16.45 -23.15 -11.29
C GLY A 209 -16.72 -24.65 -11.37
N ASN A 210 -17.88 -25.06 -11.91
CA ASN A 210 -18.29 -26.46 -12.00
C ASN A 210 -17.88 -27.17 -13.31
N ARG A 211 -17.31 -26.46 -14.31
CA ARG A 211 -17.07 -27.02 -15.67
C ARG A 211 -15.64 -26.81 -16.20
N ILE A 212 -14.64 -26.77 -15.34
CA ILE A 212 -13.24 -26.48 -15.75
C ILE A 212 -12.63 -27.59 -16.63
N SER A 213 -13.18 -28.81 -16.61
CA SER A 213 -12.74 -29.91 -17.49
C SER A 213 -13.30 -29.85 -18.93
N HIS A 214 -14.26 -28.98 -19.25
CA HIS A 214 -14.84 -28.89 -20.60
C HIS A 214 -15.11 -27.44 -21.04
N MET A 215 -14.04 -26.71 -21.40
CA MET A 215 -14.12 -25.40 -22.09
C MET A 215 -14.85 -25.45 -23.45
N GLU A 216 -15.06 -26.65 -23.98
CA GLU A 216 -15.73 -26.92 -25.26
C GLU A 216 -17.26 -27.01 -25.14
N GLN A 217 -17.82 -27.09 -23.92
CA GLN A 217 -19.26 -27.23 -23.67
C GLN A 217 -19.94 -25.93 -23.21
N LEU A 218 -19.25 -24.79 -23.24
CA LEU A 218 -19.84 -23.50 -22.90
C LEU A 218 -20.61 -22.94 -24.09
N ASN A 219 -21.83 -22.49 -23.83
CA ASN A 219 -22.65 -21.81 -24.83
C ASN A 219 -21.98 -20.47 -25.22
N ASP A 220 -22.25 -19.97 -26.41
CA ASP A 220 -21.63 -18.73 -26.91
C ASP A 220 -21.85 -17.52 -25.98
N GLU A 221 -22.99 -17.48 -25.29
CA GLU A 221 -23.29 -16.44 -24.31
C GLU A 221 -22.42 -16.53 -23.04
N GLU A 222 -22.12 -17.74 -22.55
CA GLU A 222 -21.22 -17.96 -21.41
C GLU A 222 -19.78 -17.63 -21.78
N ARG A 223 -19.37 -18.01 -22.99
CA ARG A 223 -18.05 -17.69 -23.55
C ARG A 223 -17.85 -16.17 -23.67
N ASN A 224 -18.89 -15.44 -24.10
CA ASN A 224 -18.86 -13.97 -24.16
C ASN A 224 -18.77 -13.35 -22.76
N LYS A 225 -19.54 -13.84 -21.78
CA LYS A 225 -19.45 -13.39 -20.38
C LYS A 225 -18.06 -13.59 -19.77
N VAL A 226 -17.43 -14.74 -20.03
CA VAL A 226 -16.04 -15.01 -19.59
C VAL A 226 -15.06 -14.07 -20.28
N ARG A 227 -15.22 -13.83 -21.59
CA ARG A 227 -14.39 -12.87 -22.34
C ARG A 227 -14.53 -11.45 -21.77
N ASP A 228 -15.73 -10.99 -21.48
CA ASP A 228 -15.97 -9.65 -20.95
C ASP A 228 -15.47 -9.51 -19.51
N LEU A 229 -15.61 -10.56 -18.68
CA LEU A 229 -14.98 -10.61 -17.36
C LEU A 229 -13.44 -10.57 -17.45
N SER A 230 -12.85 -11.25 -18.45
CA SER A 230 -11.40 -11.22 -18.69
C SER A 230 -10.93 -9.82 -19.06
N LYS A 231 -11.68 -9.12 -19.94
CA LYS A 231 -11.41 -7.71 -20.30
C LYS A 231 -11.52 -6.81 -19.06
N LEU A 232 -12.63 -6.90 -18.32
CA LEU A 232 -12.85 -6.11 -17.12
C LEU A 232 -11.73 -6.28 -16.09
N THR A 233 -11.27 -7.53 -15.90
CA THR A 233 -10.16 -7.84 -14.98
C THR A 233 -8.85 -7.19 -15.45
N LEU A 234 -8.58 -7.25 -16.75
CA LEU A 234 -7.40 -6.64 -17.37
C LEU A 234 -7.43 -5.12 -17.29
N ASP A 235 -8.59 -4.51 -17.56
CA ASP A 235 -8.81 -3.06 -17.46
C ASP A 235 -8.66 -2.58 -16.01
N SER A 236 -9.23 -3.32 -15.05
CA SER A 236 -9.06 -3.04 -13.61
C SER A 236 -7.59 -3.15 -13.20
N TRP A 237 -6.84 -4.12 -13.73
CA TRP A 237 -5.41 -4.24 -13.47
C TRP A 237 -4.64 -3.02 -14.01
N PHE A 238 -4.94 -2.56 -15.22
CA PHE A 238 -4.32 -1.37 -15.79
C PHE A 238 -4.68 -0.10 -15.01
N GLU A 239 -5.93 0.05 -14.58
CA GLU A 239 -6.39 1.15 -13.75
C GLU A 239 -5.67 1.17 -12.40
N MET A 240 -5.58 0.03 -11.72
CA MET A 240 -4.85 -0.10 -10.46
C MET A 240 -3.36 0.25 -10.64
N THR A 241 -2.71 -0.28 -11.68
CA THR A 241 -1.27 -0.08 -11.93
C THR A 241 -0.97 1.38 -12.27
N SER A 242 -1.75 1.97 -13.20
CA SER A 242 -1.56 3.36 -13.61
C SER A 242 -1.91 4.35 -12.50
N GLY A 243 -2.96 4.09 -11.73
CA GLY A 243 -3.32 4.90 -10.58
C GLY A 243 -2.29 4.81 -9.45
N ALA A 244 -1.76 3.61 -9.16
CA ALA A 244 -0.68 3.45 -8.20
C ALA A 244 0.56 4.24 -8.61
N LYS A 245 0.92 4.20 -9.89
CA LYS A 245 2.03 4.99 -10.45
C LYS A 245 1.84 6.48 -10.22
N LYS A 246 0.65 7.02 -10.51
CA LYS A 246 0.29 8.43 -10.25
C LYS A 246 0.40 8.80 -8.77
N ILE A 247 -0.07 7.94 -7.87
CA ILE A 247 0.02 8.21 -6.43
C ILE A 247 1.49 8.22 -5.98
N MET A 248 2.30 7.28 -6.46
CA MET A 248 3.72 7.17 -6.10
C MET A 248 4.59 8.35 -6.61
N GLU A 249 4.11 9.16 -7.54
CA GLU A 249 4.78 10.41 -7.95
C GLU A 249 4.79 11.45 -6.82
N LYS A 250 3.83 11.40 -5.89
CA LYS A 250 3.73 12.31 -4.74
C LYS A 250 4.00 11.63 -3.40
N TYR A 251 3.62 10.36 -3.26
CA TYR A 251 3.78 9.59 -2.03
C TYR A 251 4.98 8.64 -2.14
N VAL A 252 5.95 8.85 -1.26
CA VAL A 252 7.19 8.06 -1.25
C VAL A 252 6.89 6.61 -0.86
N VAL A 253 7.45 5.68 -1.62
CA VAL A 253 7.51 4.25 -1.28
C VAL A 253 8.96 3.83 -1.19
N ASN A 254 9.31 3.12 -0.13
CA ASN A 254 10.64 2.61 0.15
C ASN A 254 10.69 1.10 -0.06
N THR A 255 11.75 0.60 -0.68
CA THR A 255 12.06 -0.82 -0.82
C THR A 255 13.42 -1.13 -0.19
N CYS A 256 13.58 -2.35 0.32
CA CYS A 256 14.88 -2.80 0.78
C CYS A 256 15.77 -3.18 -0.41
N GLY A 257 17.00 -2.69 -0.43
CA GLY A 257 18.00 -3.03 -1.44
C GLY A 257 18.45 -4.49 -1.44
N TYR A 258 18.05 -5.31 -0.46
CA TYR A 258 18.50 -6.71 -0.35
C TYR A 258 17.38 -7.74 -0.21
N CYS A 259 16.18 -7.34 0.24
CA CYS A 259 15.06 -8.25 0.46
C CYS A 259 13.78 -7.65 -0.16
N PRO A 260 12.70 -8.44 -0.32
CA PRO A 260 11.44 -7.96 -0.90
C PRO A 260 10.61 -7.08 0.05
N GLU A 261 11.19 -6.59 1.16
CA GLU A 261 10.47 -5.74 2.11
C GLU A 261 10.21 -4.36 1.51
N VAL A 262 9.01 -3.83 1.75
CA VAL A 262 8.60 -2.49 1.34
C VAL A 262 7.96 -1.74 2.51
N GLN A 263 8.01 -0.42 2.47
CA GLN A 263 7.30 0.47 3.38
C GLN A 263 6.78 1.67 2.59
N VAL A 264 5.50 2.00 2.75
CA VAL A 264 4.92 3.22 2.19
C VAL A 264 5.09 4.34 3.21
N GLY A 265 5.46 5.52 2.72
CA GLY A 265 5.75 6.70 3.53
C GLY A 265 7.22 7.13 3.46
N PRO A 266 7.56 8.27 4.08
CA PRO A 266 8.84 8.94 3.90
C PRO A 266 10.02 8.17 4.50
N LYS A 267 9.79 7.27 5.46
CA LYS A 267 10.85 6.50 6.12
C LYS A 267 10.48 5.02 6.20
N GLY A 268 11.45 4.17 5.90
CA GLY A 268 11.35 2.75 6.18
C GLY A 268 11.35 2.45 7.68
N HIS A 269 10.75 1.33 8.06
CA HIS A 269 10.68 0.90 9.47
C HIS A 269 12.06 0.52 10.04
N LYS A 270 12.18 0.53 11.37
CA LYS A 270 13.42 0.23 12.12
C LYS A 270 13.43 -1.17 12.74
N LEU A 271 12.78 -2.13 12.10
CA LEU A 271 12.76 -3.51 12.60
C LEU A 271 14.04 -4.23 12.17
N ARG A 272 14.57 -5.04 13.08
CA ARG A 272 15.69 -5.95 12.83
C ARG A 272 15.21 -7.28 12.24
N MET A 273 14.56 -7.25 11.09
CA MET A 273 13.96 -8.42 10.45
C MET A 273 14.42 -8.67 9.02
N CYS A 274 15.42 -7.93 8.54
CA CYS A 274 16.04 -8.20 7.25
C CYS A 274 16.78 -9.54 7.32
N LYS A 275 16.33 -10.53 6.56
CA LYS A 275 16.93 -11.87 6.48
C LYS A 275 17.83 -12.08 5.25
N ALA A 276 18.09 -11.02 4.49
CA ALA A 276 18.92 -11.13 3.28
C ALA A 276 20.40 -11.36 3.62
N SER A 277 21.22 -11.58 2.59
CA SER A 277 22.66 -11.74 2.74
C SER A 277 23.27 -10.54 3.50
N LYS A 278 24.31 -10.85 4.30
CA LYS A 278 25.05 -9.86 5.11
C LYS A 278 24.12 -9.02 6.01
N HIS A 279 23.02 -9.57 6.51
CA HIS A 279 22.16 -8.86 7.46
C HIS A 279 22.79 -8.74 8.85
N GLN A 280 23.65 -9.70 9.23
CA GLN A 280 24.36 -9.70 10.52
C GLN A 280 25.25 -8.46 10.67
N SER A 281 25.98 -8.07 9.62
CA SER A 281 26.78 -6.82 9.64
C SER A 281 25.93 -5.54 9.68
N ARG A 282 24.64 -5.63 9.36
CA ARG A 282 23.65 -4.55 9.46
C ARG A 282 22.77 -4.67 10.71
N ASN A 283 23.09 -5.59 11.62
CA ASN A 283 22.30 -5.88 12.82
C ASN A 283 20.80 -6.08 12.51
N GLY A 284 20.52 -6.85 11.44
CA GLY A 284 19.18 -7.18 10.97
C GLY A 284 18.40 -6.03 10.32
N LEU A 285 18.98 -4.83 10.18
CA LEU A 285 18.29 -3.66 9.61
C LEU A 285 18.21 -3.70 8.09
N HIS A 286 17.14 -3.13 7.55
CA HIS A 286 16.93 -2.97 6.12
C HIS A 286 17.80 -1.84 5.55
N ALA A 287 18.27 -2.02 4.32
CA ALA A 287 18.95 -0.96 3.57
C ALA A 287 17.90 -0.30 2.66
N TRP A 288 17.18 0.67 3.22
CA TRP A 288 16.11 1.37 2.52
C TRP A 288 16.64 2.20 1.35
N GLN A 289 15.87 2.22 0.27
CA GLN A 289 16.01 3.10 -0.87
C GLN A 289 14.63 3.35 -1.47
N GLU A 290 14.46 4.47 -2.17
CA GLU A 290 13.22 4.78 -2.89
C GLU A 290 12.91 3.67 -3.91
N ALA A 291 11.63 3.33 -4.04
CA ALA A 291 11.13 2.39 -5.04
C ALA A 291 11.04 3.05 -6.42
N THR A 292 11.23 2.27 -7.48
CA THR A 292 11.05 2.72 -8.86
C THR A 292 9.63 2.49 -9.36
N LEU A 293 9.25 3.30 -10.34
CA LEU A 293 8.04 3.15 -11.14
C LEU A 293 8.39 2.39 -12.42
N ASP A 294 8.65 1.09 -12.29
CA ASP A 294 8.92 0.20 -13.45
C ASP A 294 7.65 -0.03 -14.29
#